data_AF-A0A9D5N994-F1
#
_entry.id   AF-A0A9D5N994-F1
#
_cell.length_a   1.000
_cell.length_b   1.000
_cell.length_c   1.000
_cell.angle_alpha   90.00
_cell.angle_beta   90.00
_cell.angle_gamma   90.00
#
_symmetry.space_group_name_H-M   'P 1'
#
loop_
_entity.id
_entity.type
_entity.pdbx_description
1 polymer ?
#
loop_
_entity_poly.entity_id
_entity_poly.type
_entity_poly.pdbx_seq_one_letter_code
_entity_poly.pdbx_strand_id
1 'polypeptide(L)'
;MSKECEIIRDLLPLYAEGLTSEASNEFVEKHLKDCAECTQLLKDMREEPQPQPLKEESELPLKALSKTWHRKNRSLAVLIAGIAASILISLYAWLSAPRYLTYEQAVAKTEETENGVRVFFTDAVHHIHTESYAEPEGESVNTDLECWTSTLDQLWHADPVRDAQLEGDVIYFRDNQAKSDSDVILYGTPESASIPLRRLSLNYYLFIAAAMTLILGVCAALIRNRRTADLLAQIAMVPLAWCIASVIVERGIGAATWSLTRDFSLIILLCASLAAVLISLFHRMREKKSINSALM
;
A
#
# COMPACT_ATOMS: atom_id res chain seq x y z
N MET A 1 -64.21 -49.55 -27.88
CA MET A 1 -63.07 -49.33 -28.79
C MET A 1 -63.13 -50.34 -29.91
N SER A 2 -63.22 -49.90 -31.17
CA SER A 2 -63.13 -50.78 -32.33
C SER A 2 -61.66 -50.96 -32.74
N LYS A 3 -61.32 -52.08 -33.40
CA LYS A 3 -59.97 -52.34 -33.94
C LYS A 3 -59.47 -51.24 -34.88
N GLU A 4 -60.40 -50.51 -35.50
CA GLU A 4 -60.09 -49.41 -36.42
C GLU A 4 -59.51 -48.20 -35.68
N CYS A 5 -59.94 -47.92 -34.44
CA CYS A 5 -59.38 -46.83 -33.65
C CYS A 5 -57.90 -47.07 -33.30
N GLU A 6 -57.50 -48.32 -33.05
CA GLU A 6 -56.11 -48.66 -32.74
C GLU A 6 -55.21 -48.42 -33.97
N ILE A 7 -55.65 -48.90 -35.14
CA ILE A 7 -54.94 -48.70 -36.40
C ILE A 7 -54.80 -47.19 -36.72
N ILE A 8 -55.83 -46.40 -36.44
CA ILE A 8 -55.81 -44.96 -36.73
C ILE A 8 -54.93 -44.19 -35.77
N ARG A 9 -54.85 -44.60 -34.50
CA ARG A 9 -53.90 -44.03 -33.53
C ARG A 9 -52.45 -44.25 -33.95
N ASP A 10 -52.14 -45.39 -34.53
CA ASP A 10 -50.79 -45.69 -35.04
C ASP A 10 -50.46 -44.86 -36.31
N LEU A 11 -51.47 -44.57 -37.14
CA LEU A 11 -51.30 -43.79 -38.37
C LEU A 11 -51.40 -42.27 -38.16
N LEU A 12 -52.01 -41.82 -37.05
CA LEU A 12 -52.30 -40.42 -36.75
C LEU A 12 -51.08 -39.49 -36.73
N PRO A 13 -49.92 -39.87 -36.15
CA PRO A 13 -48.71 -39.04 -36.19
C PRO A 13 -48.21 -38.81 -37.62
N LEU A 14 -48.16 -39.89 -38.42
CA LEU A 14 -47.71 -39.82 -39.81
C LEU A 14 -48.70 -39.04 -40.69
N TYR A 15 -49.99 -39.11 -40.38
CA TYR A 15 -51.03 -38.30 -41.00
C TYR A 15 -50.92 -36.82 -40.62
N ALA A 16 -50.62 -36.50 -39.36
CA ALA A 16 -50.40 -35.13 -38.89
C ALA A 16 -49.20 -34.45 -39.58
N GLU A 17 -48.16 -35.23 -39.90
CA GLU A 17 -46.96 -34.78 -40.62
C GLU A 17 -47.11 -34.83 -42.16
N GLY A 18 -48.23 -35.31 -42.69
CA GLY A 18 -48.49 -35.40 -44.14
C GLY A 18 -47.67 -36.47 -44.88
N LEU A 19 -47.17 -37.47 -44.16
CA LEU A 19 -46.28 -38.53 -44.68
C LEU A 19 -47.00 -39.84 -45.04
N THR A 20 -48.32 -39.81 -45.12
CA THR A 20 -49.17 -40.97 -45.42
C THR A 20 -49.62 -40.96 -46.89
N SER A 21 -49.85 -42.15 -47.45
CA SER A 21 -50.32 -42.30 -48.84
C SER A 21 -51.79 -41.88 -48.99
N GLU A 22 -52.20 -41.56 -50.20
CA GLU A 22 -53.57 -41.07 -50.50
C GLU A 22 -54.67 -42.05 -50.07
N ALA A 23 -54.45 -43.35 -50.26
CA ALA A 23 -55.38 -44.40 -49.79
C ALA A 23 -55.50 -44.44 -48.26
N SER A 24 -54.41 -44.18 -47.54
CA SER A 24 -54.40 -44.12 -46.08
C SER A 24 -55.04 -42.83 -45.56
N ASN A 25 -54.87 -41.71 -46.28
CA ASN A 25 -55.53 -40.43 -45.95
C ASN A 25 -57.05 -40.55 -46.02
N GLU A 26 -57.59 -41.12 -47.10
CA GLU A 26 -59.03 -41.29 -47.26
C GLU A 26 -59.63 -42.18 -46.16
N PHE A 27 -58.88 -43.20 -45.73
CA PHE A 27 -59.29 -44.09 -44.64
C PHE A 27 -59.31 -43.37 -43.27
N VAL A 28 -58.26 -42.61 -42.96
CA VAL A 28 -58.18 -41.81 -41.72
C VAL A 28 -59.26 -40.73 -41.69
N GLU A 29 -59.49 -40.00 -42.79
CA GLU A 29 -60.51 -38.96 -42.88
C GLU A 29 -61.95 -39.48 -42.69
N LYS A 30 -62.27 -40.65 -43.26
CA LYS A 30 -63.59 -41.27 -43.07
C LYS A 30 -63.86 -41.56 -41.61
N HIS A 31 -62.87 -42.13 -40.91
CA HIS A 31 -63.05 -42.47 -39.49
C HIS A 31 -63.03 -41.24 -38.57
N LEU A 32 -62.26 -40.19 -38.88
CA LEU A 32 -62.27 -38.95 -38.10
C LEU A 32 -63.65 -38.26 -38.12
N LYS A 33 -64.44 -38.43 -39.18
CA LYS A 33 -65.83 -37.91 -39.22
C LYS A 33 -66.75 -38.59 -38.20
N ASP A 34 -66.50 -39.88 -37.93
CA ASP A 34 -67.38 -40.71 -37.10
C ASP A 34 -66.84 -40.93 -35.68
N CYS A 35 -65.59 -40.56 -35.40
CA CYS A 35 -64.92 -40.80 -34.12
C CYS A 35 -64.39 -39.52 -33.47
N ALA A 36 -65.10 -39.07 -32.43
CA ALA A 36 -64.73 -37.88 -31.65
C ALA A 36 -63.41 -38.06 -30.87
N GLU A 37 -63.11 -39.26 -30.40
CA GLU A 37 -61.88 -39.55 -29.64
C GLU A 37 -60.62 -39.39 -30.50
N CYS A 38 -60.63 -39.94 -31.71
CA CYS A 38 -59.51 -39.84 -32.65
C CYS A 38 -59.35 -38.40 -33.19
N THR A 39 -60.46 -37.67 -33.34
CA THR A 39 -60.45 -36.25 -33.72
C THR A 39 -59.83 -35.36 -32.65
N GLN A 40 -60.11 -35.64 -31.37
CA GLN A 40 -59.51 -34.90 -30.26
C GLN A 40 -58.00 -35.17 -30.20
N LEU A 41 -57.58 -36.42 -30.35
CA LEU A 41 -56.16 -36.79 -30.36
C LEU A 41 -55.37 -36.10 -31.48
N LEU A 42 -55.95 -35.98 -32.69
CA LEU A 42 -55.32 -35.25 -33.79
C LEU A 42 -55.14 -33.75 -33.47
N LYS A 43 -56.09 -33.14 -32.75
CA LYS A 43 -56.00 -31.73 -32.34
C LYS A 43 -54.90 -31.53 -31.31
N ASP A 44 -54.86 -32.39 -30.29
CA ASP A 44 -53.84 -32.35 -29.24
C ASP A 44 -52.43 -32.54 -29.83
N MET A 45 -52.29 -33.31 -30.91
CA MET A 45 -51.02 -33.50 -31.63
C MET A 45 -50.61 -32.32 -32.53
N ARG A 46 -51.57 -31.54 -33.04
CA ARG A 46 -51.31 -30.35 -33.87
C ARG A 46 -51.13 -29.07 -33.06
N GLU A 47 -51.52 -29.08 -31.80
CA GLU A 47 -51.15 -28.04 -30.84
C GLU A 47 -49.68 -28.25 -30.43
N GLU A 48 -48.76 -27.53 -31.10
CA GLU A 48 -47.39 -27.40 -30.61
C GLU A 48 -47.43 -26.87 -29.16
N PRO A 49 -46.68 -27.49 -28.23
CA PRO A 49 -46.52 -26.90 -26.90
C PRO A 49 -45.83 -25.56 -27.09
N GLN A 50 -46.55 -24.46 -26.80
CA GLN A 50 -45.98 -23.12 -26.84
C GLN A 50 -44.66 -23.14 -26.05
N PRO A 51 -43.55 -22.61 -26.60
CA PRO A 51 -42.32 -22.51 -25.86
C PRO A 51 -42.60 -21.64 -24.64
N GLN A 52 -42.67 -22.26 -23.46
CA GLN A 52 -42.67 -21.52 -22.22
C GLN A 52 -41.39 -20.68 -22.25
N PRO A 53 -41.46 -19.35 -22.09
CA PRO A 53 -40.24 -18.58 -21.97
C PRO A 53 -39.47 -19.15 -20.80
N LEU A 54 -38.27 -19.65 -21.07
CA LEU A 54 -37.27 -19.93 -20.05
C LEU A 54 -37.21 -18.69 -19.17
N LYS A 55 -37.80 -18.75 -17.97
CA LYS A 55 -37.61 -17.72 -16.97
C LYS A 55 -36.11 -17.57 -16.80
N GLU A 56 -35.58 -16.41 -17.18
CA GLU A 56 -34.24 -15.95 -16.81
C GLU A 56 -34.14 -15.87 -15.29
N GLU A 57 -33.94 -17.00 -14.63
CA GLU A 57 -33.88 -17.08 -13.18
C GLU A 57 -32.44 -16.93 -12.64
N SER A 58 -31.47 -16.46 -13.45
CA SER A 58 -30.05 -16.48 -13.05
C SER A 58 -29.26 -15.17 -13.17
N GLU A 59 -29.89 -14.03 -13.49
CA GLU A 59 -29.18 -12.74 -13.51
C GLU A 59 -28.97 -12.11 -12.11
N LEU A 60 -29.79 -12.49 -11.13
CA LEU A 60 -29.87 -11.79 -9.84
C LEU A 60 -28.89 -12.29 -8.74
N PRO A 61 -28.52 -13.57 -8.62
CA PRO A 61 -27.56 -14.00 -7.59
C PRO A 61 -26.08 -13.87 -8.02
N LEU A 62 -25.77 -13.81 -9.32
CA LEU A 62 -24.39 -13.78 -9.82
C LEU A 62 -23.74 -12.39 -9.67
N LYS A 63 -24.49 -11.30 -9.88
CA LYS A 63 -23.97 -9.92 -9.68
C LYS A 63 -23.67 -9.62 -8.21
N ALA A 64 -24.39 -10.25 -7.28
CA ALA A 64 -24.12 -10.15 -5.85
C ALA A 64 -22.87 -10.95 -5.44
N LEU A 65 -22.69 -12.15 -6.02
CA LEU A 65 -21.52 -13.00 -5.81
C LEU A 65 -20.23 -12.41 -6.43
N SER A 66 -20.31 -11.79 -7.61
CA SER A 66 -19.16 -11.11 -8.21
C SER A 66 -18.76 -9.87 -7.42
N LYS A 67 -19.73 -9.08 -6.91
CA LYS A 67 -19.44 -7.92 -6.05
C LYS A 67 -18.74 -8.30 -4.75
N THR A 68 -19.16 -9.38 -4.08
CA THR A 68 -18.49 -9.85 -2.86
C THR A 68 -17.12 -10.44 -3.17
N TRP A 69 -16.97 -11.16 -4.29
CA TRP A 69 -15.68 -11.68 -4.76
C TRP A 69 -14.68 -10.56 -5.10
N HIS A 70 -15.10 -9.54 -5.87
CA HIS A 70 -14.25 -8.40 -6.20
C HIS A 70 -13.88 -7.57 -4.97
N ARG A 71 -14.78 -7.39 -3.98
CA ARG A 71 -14.43 -6.71 -2.72
C ARG A 71 -13.40 -7.49 -1.91
N LYS A 72 -13.54 -8.81 -1.82
CA LYS A 72 -12.61 -9.69 -1.10
C LYS A 72 -11.24 -9.79 -1.79
N ASN A 73 -11.22 -9.81 -3.14
CA ASN A 73 -9.97 -9.77 -3.91
C ASN A 73 -9.31 -8.38 -3.87
N ARG A 74 -10.07 -7.29 -3.92
CA ARG A 74 -9.52 -5.93 -3.77
C ARG A 74 -8.89 -5.72 -2.40
N SER A 75 -9.51 -6.19 -1.32
CA SER A 75 -8.91 -6.08 0.02
C SER A 75 -7.63 -6.91 0.18
N LEU A 76 -7.55 -8.07 -0.49
CA LEU A 76 -6.32 -8.86 -0.54
C LEU A 76 -5.23 -8.14 -1.32
N ALA A 77 -5.58 -7.59 -2.49
CA ALA A 77 -4.65 -6.88 -3.35
C ALA A 77 -4.07 -5.64 -2.66
N VAL A 78 -4.90 -4.84 -1.99
CA VAL A 78 -4.43 -3.67 -1.21
C VAL A 78 -3.50 -4.10 -0.09
N LEU A 79 -3.80 -5.20 0.60
CA LEU A 79 -2.94 -5.71 1.66
C LEU A 79 -1.57 -6.17 1.12
N ILE A 80 -1.55 -6.95 0.04
CA ILE A 80 -0.30 -7.43 -0.57
C ILE A 80 0.51 -6.25 -1.11
N ALA A 81 -0.13 -5.31 -1.82
CA ALA A 81 0.52 -4.12 -2.34
C ALA A 81 1.07 -3.23 -1.21
N GLY A 82 0.32 -3.05 -0.12
CA GLY A 82 0.76 -2.29 1.04
C GLY A 82 1.95 -2.92 1.76
N ILE A 83 1.97 -4.25 1.90
CA ILE A 83 3.11 -4.98 2.48
C ILE A 83 4.33 -4.85 1.56
N ALA A 84 4.18 -5.08 0.25
CA ALA A 84 5.25 -4.95 -0.72
C ALA A 84 5.84 -3.52 -0.72
N ALA A 85 4.97 -2.50 -0.73
CA ALA A 85 5.40 -1.10 -0.64
C ALA A 85 6.16 -0.83 0.66
N SER A 86 5.66 -1.32 1.80
CA SER A 86 6.32 -1.12 3.10
C SER A 86 7.73 -1.74 3.12
N ILE A 87 7.89 -2.94 2.53
CA ILE A 87 9.20 -3.61 2.42
C ILE A 87 10.14 -2.80 1.52
N LEU A 88 9.67 -2.36 0.35
CA LEU A 88 10.47 -1.56 -0.59
C LEU A 88 10.90 -0.22 0.01
N ILE A 89 9.98 0.50 0.67
CA ILE A 89 10.28 1.78 1.33
C ILE A 89 11.29 1.58 2.47
N SER A 90 11.11 0.53 3.29
CA SER A 90 12.04 0.22 4.37
C SER A 90 13.43 -0.14 3.85
N LEU A 91 13.50 -0.91 2.77
CA LEU A 91 14.75 -1.26 2.11
C LEU A 91 15.44 -0.01 1.55
N TYR A 92 14.70 0.83 0.82
CA TYR A 92 15.24 2.09 0.29
C TYR A 92 15.72 3.02 1.40
N ALA A 93 14.95 3.18 2.49
CA ALA A 93 15.36 3.97 3.65
C ALA A 93 16.68 3.45 4.24
N TRP A 94 16.87 2.12 4.31
CA TRP A 94 18.11 1.54 4.78
C TRP A 94 19.30 1.75 3.83
N LEU A 95 19.11 1.58 2.51
CA LEU A 95 20.18 1.78 1.52
C LEU A 95 20.61 3.24 1.41
N SER A 96 19.65 4.17 1.43
CA SER A 96 19.89 5.61 1.27
C SER A 96 20.29 6.32 2.56
N ALA A 97 20.35 5.60 3.68
CA ALA A 97 20.71 6.19 4.97
C ALA A 97 22.17 6.71 4.94
N PRO A 98 22.42 7.92 5.49
CA PRO A 98 23.70 8.59 5.40
C PRO A 98 24.65 7.98 6.43
N ARG A 99 25.84 7.62 5.99
CA ARG A 99 26.97 7.24 6.84
C ARG A 99 27.93 8.41 6.84
N TYR A 100 27.80 9.26 7.86
CA TYR A 100 28.69 10.40 8.06
C TYR A 100 30.13 9.93 8.20
N LEU A 101 31.08 10.67 7.66
CA LEU A 101 32.50 10.33 7.73
C LEU A 101 33.18 11.20 8.79
N THR A 102 34.15 10.63 9.51
CA THR A 102 35.00 11.41 10.41
C THR A 102 35.96 12.28 9.58
N TYR A 103 36.55 13.31 10.20
CA TYR A 103 37.52 14.18 9.54
C TYR A 103 38.64 13.39 8.84
N GLU A 104 39.22 12.43 9.55
CA GLU A 104 40.31 11.58 9.06
C GLU A 104 39.92 10.71 7.85
N GLN A 105 38.63 10.36 7.74
CA GLN A 105 38.12 9.55 6.64
C GLN A 105 37.74 10.39 5.43
N ALA A 106 37.26 11.62 5.65
CA ALA A 106 36.71 12.48 4.61
C ALA A 106 37.77 13.38 3.96
N VAL A 107 38.68 13.94 4.74
CA VAL A 107 39.58 15.01 4.28
C VAL A 107 40.96 14.46 3.95
N ALA A 108 41.38 14.61 2.69
CA ALA A 108 42.72 14.23 2.24
C ALA A 108 43.73 15.38 2.39
N LYS A 109 43.32 16.60 2.06
CA LYS A 109 44.17 17.80 2.15
C LYS A 109 43.30 19.06 2.28
N THR A 110 43.79 20.07 2.97
CA THR A 110 43.21 21.42 2.98
C THR A 110 44.22 22.42 2.40
N GLU A 111 43.71 23.39 1.65
CA GLU A 111 44.47 24.53 1.14
C GLU A 111 43.77 25.82 1.55
N GLU A 112 44.49 26.70 2.24
CA GLU A 112 43.97 28.00 2.63
C GLU A 112 43.86 28.92 1.41
N THR A 113 42.77 29.68 1.36
CA THR A 113 42.43 30.66 0.32
C THR A 113 42.29 32.04 0.98
N GLU A 114 42.21 33.11 0.20
CA GLU A 114 42.14 34.48 0.74
C GLU A 114 41.02 34.68 1.78
N ASN A 115 39.83 34.07 1.56
CA ASN A 115 38.65 34.18 2.43
C ASN A 115 38.04 32.82 2.81
N GLY A 116 38.85 31.78 2.98
CA GLY A 116 38.34 30.47 3.39
C GLY A 116 39.28 29.31 3.09
N VAL A 117 38.72 28.11 2.91
CA VAL A 117 39.50 26.88 2.72
C VAL A 117 38.97 26.06 1.55
N ARG A 118 39.89 25.56 0.72
CA ARG A 118 39.61 24.51 -0.25
C ARG A 118 39.92 23.17 0.39
N VAL A 119 38.92 22.32 0.49
CA VAL A 119 39.05 20.96 1.04
C VAL A 119 39.10 19.97 -0.12
N PHE A 120 40.13 19.15 -0.15
CA PHE A 120 40.24 17.99 -1.03
C PHE A 120 39.80 16.74 -0.26
N PHE A 121 38.83 16.05 -0.81
CA PHE A 121 38.22 14.89 -0.19
C PHE A 121 38.85 13.58 -0.65
N THR A 122 38.67 12.54 0.15
CA THR A 122 38.97 11.16 -0.27
C THR A 122 37.87 10.61 -1.16
N ASP A 123 38.16 9.52 -1.89
CA ASP A 123 37.17 8.78 -2.70
C ASP A 123 36.01 8.19 -1.87
N ALA A 124 36.04 8.32 -0.54
CA ALA A 124 34.95 7.90 0.33
C ALA A 124 33.78 8.89 0.33
N VAL A 125 34.02 10.17 0.03
CA VAL A 125 32.99 11.23 0.13
C VAL A 125 32.14 11.28 -1.14
N HIS A 126 30.83 11.14 -1.00
CA HIS A 126 29.88 11.19 -2.13
C HIS A 126 28.91 12.36 -2.03
N HIS A 127 28.65 12.83 -0.82
CA HIS A 127 27.76 13.96 -0.57
C HIS A 127 28.37 14.89 0.47
N ILE A 128 28.20 16.19 0.24
CA ILE A 128 28.60 17.26 1.14
C ILE A 128 27.39 18.14 1.46
N HIS A 129 27.33 18.63 2.70
CA HIS A 129 26.38 19.66 3.11
C HIS A 129 27.12 20.77 3.81
N THR A 130 26.74 22.00 3.48
CA THR A 130 27.31 23.21 4.03
C THR A 130 26.18 24.09 4.56
N GLU A 131 26.23 24.44 5.84
CA GLU A 131 25.29 25.35 6.49
C GLU A 131 26.07 26.51 7.08
N SER A 132 25.83 27.73 6.59
CA SER A 132 26.44 28.95 7.12
C SER A 132 25.45 29.71 8.00
N TYR A 133 25.90 30.16 9.17
CA TYR A 133 25.12 30.91 10.14
C TYR A 133 25.95 32.02 10.77
N ALA A 134 25.31 33.14 11.07
CA ALA A 134 25.94 34.22 11.82
C ALA A 134 25.98 33.89 13.31
N GLU A 135 27.09 34.18 13.97
CA GLU A 135 27.22 34.00 15.41
C GLU A 135 26.26 34.95 16.16
N PRO A 136 25.51 34.49 17.18
CA PRO A 136 24.51 35.34 17.86
C PRO A 136 25.10 36.54 18.61
N GLU A 137 26.36 36.42 19.05
CA GLU A 137 27.08 37.44 19.83
C GLU A 137 28.27 38.05 19.06
N GLY A 138 28.47 37.67 17.79
CA GLY A 138 29.58 38.09 16.95
C GLY A 138 29.15 38.54 15.54
N GLU A 139 30.06 39.19 14.81
CA GLU A 139 29.87 39.47 13.37
C GLU A 139 30.39 38.33 12.47
N SER A 140 31.01 37.31 13.06
CA SER A 140 31.56 36.12 12.40
C SER A 140 30.46 35.28 11.74
N VAL A 141 30.70 34.90 10.48
CA VAL A 141 29.93 33.88 9.78
C VAL A 141 30.63 32.53 9.92
N ASN A 142 29.98 31.64 10.65
CA ASN A 142 30.44 30.27 10.85
C ASN A 142 29.84 29.37 9.76
N THR A 143 30.66 28.48 9.20
CA THR A 143 30.26 27.55 8.14
C THR A 143 30.55 26.12 8.59
N ASP A 144 29.51 25.29 8.67
CA ASP A 144 29.64 23.89 9.04
C ASP A 144 29.68 23.01 7.80
N LEU A 145 30.64 22.09 7.74
CA LEU A 145 30.80 21.09 6.69
C LEU A 145 30.48 19.70 7.23
N GLU A 146 29.52 19.04 6.59
CA GLU A 146 29.16 17.65 6.83
C GLU A 146 29.44 16.81 5.58
N CYS A 147 30.12 15.68 5.75
CA CYS A 147 30.42 14.74 4.66
C CYS A 147 29.80 13.38 4.97
N TRP A 148 29.13 12.77 3.98
CA TRP A 148 28.62 11.41 4.12
C TRP A 148 28.69 10.61 2.82
N THR A 149 28.53 9.30 2.97
CA THR A 149 28.29 8.35 1.89
C THR A 149 27.09 7.49 2.25
N SER A 150 26.41 6.90 1.28
CA SER A 150 25.35 5.93 1.53
C SER A 150 25.72 4.56 0.96
N THR A 151 25.09 3.50 1.48
CA THR A 151 25.25 2.15 0.91
C THR A 151 24.75 2.11 -0.54
N LEU A 152 23.77 2.95 -0.88
CA LEU A 152 23.28 3.11 -2.23
C LEU A 152 24.35 3.67 -3.18
N ASP A 153 25.11 4.69 -2.74
CA ASP A 153 26.20 5.27 -3.53
C ASP A 153 27.29 4.22 -3.82
N GLN A 154 27.63 3.41 -2.82
CA GLN A 154 28.58 2.31 -2.96
C GLN A 154 28.08 1.22 -3.91
N LEU A 155 26.79 0.89 -3.84
CA LEU A 155 26.18 -0.13 -4.69
C LEU A 155 26.13 0.31 -6.16
N TRP A 156 25.95 1.61 -6.40
CA TRP A 156 25.80 2.17 -7.74
C TRP A 156 27.08 2.77 -8.32
N HIS A 157 28.20 2.65 -7.62
CA HIS A 157 29.48 3.27 -7.99
C HIS A 157 29.34 4.76 -8.33
N ALA A 158 28.63 5.50 -7.46
CA ALA A 158 28.47 6.93 -7.65
C ALA A 158 29.82 7.64 -7.64
N ASP A 159 29.94 8.72 -8.42
CA ASP A 159 31.19 9.48 -8.49
C ASP A 159 31.46 10.20 -7.16
N PRO A 160 32.67 10.11 -6.60
CA PRO A 160 33.02 10.81 -5.38
C PRO A 160 33.19 12.32 -5.62
N VAL A 161 32.91 13.10 -4.58
CA VAL A 161 33.21 14.53 -4.55
C VAL A 161 34.72 14.69 -4.35
N ARG A 162 35.37 15.45 -5.24
CA ARG A 162 36.84 15.60 -5.23
C ARG A 162 37.29 16.75 -4.35
N ASP A 163 36.63 17.89 -4.48
CA ASP A 163 36.98 19.11 -3.78
C ASP A 163 35.77 20.02 -3.59
N ALA A 164 35.84 20.87 -2.56
CA ALA A 164 34.91 21.97 -2.35
C ALA A 164 35.66 23.19 -1.85
N GLN A 165 35.27 24.36 -2.35
CA GLN A 165 35.72 25.65 -1.84
C GLN A 165 34.67 26.19 -0.88
N LEU A 166 35.10 26.49 0.34
CA LEU A 166 34.25 26.98 1.41
C LEU A 166 34.72 28.38 1.80
N GLU A 167 33.77 29.30 1.93
CA GLU A 167 33.99 30.69 2.34
C GLU A 167 33.31 30.92 3.69
N GLY A 168 33.98 31.65 4.57
CA GLY A 168 33.50 31.93 5.93
C GLY A 168 34.63 32.34 6.86
N ASP A 169 34.28 32.98 7.97
CA ASP A 169 35.24 33.46 8.95
C ASP A 169 35.78 32.31 9.80
N VAL A 170 34.92 31.36 10.16
CA VAL A 170 35.29 30.11 10.82
C VAL A 170 34.60 28.94 10.13
N ILE A 171 35.35 27.90 9.81
CA ILE A 171 34.84 26.72 9.10
C ILE A 171 35.04 25.49 9.98
N TYR A 172 33.96 24.79 10.29
CA TYR A 172 33.95 23.60 11.12
C TYR A 172 33.69 22.35 10.28
N PHE A 173 34.39 21.27 10.57
CA PHE A 173 34.04 19.92 10.12
C PHE A 173 33.26 19.22 11.23
N ARG A 174 31.99 18.89 10.96
CA ARG A 174 31.15 18.20 11.93
C ARG A 174 31.43 16.71 11.94
N ASP A 175 31.99 16.23 13.05
CA ASP A 175 32.21 14.79 13.26
C ASP A 175 30.99 14.15 13.94
N ASN A 176 30.02 13.74 13.11
CA ASN A 176 28.79 13.12 13.59
C ASN A 176 28.99 11.69 14.14
N GLN A 177 30.17 11.09 13.97
CA GLN A 177 30.51 9.75 14.49
C GLN A 177 31.33 9.80 15.79
N ALA A 178 32.17 10.82 15.97
CA ALA A 178 32.99 10.93 17.15
C ALA A 178 32.14 11.10 18.42
N LYS A 179 32.56 10.42 19.49
CA LYS A 179 32.11 10.70 20.87
C LYS A 179 32.75 11.98 21.44
N SER A 180 33.59 12.65 20.65
CA SER A 180 34.23 13.91 21.01
C SER A 180 33.22 15.03 20.85
N ASP A 181 32.99 15.79 21.91
CA ASP A 181 32.02 16.90 21.98
C ASP A 181 32.53 18.19 21.27
N SER A 182 33.55 18.07 20.43
CA SER A 182 34.21 19.19 19.76
C SER A 182 34.42 18.90 18.28
N ASP A 183 33.85 19.75 17.43
CA ASP A 183 34.08 19.75 15.99
C ASP A 183 35.53 20.10 15.63
N VAL A 184 35.99 19.62 14.47
CA VAL A 184 37.35 19.91 13.97
C VAL A 184 37.32 21.23 13.20
N ILE A 185 38.08 22.22 13.63
CA ILE A 185 38.17 23.52 12.95
C ILE A 185 39.08 23.37 11.72
N LEU A 186 38.56 23.71 10.55
CA LEU A 186 39.29 23.69 9.28
C LEU A 186 39.94 25.02 8.94
N TYR A 187 39.31 26.12 9.34
CA TYR A 187 39.74 27.49 9.04
C TYR A 187 39.21 28.45 10.10
N GLY A 188 39.98 29.51 10.39
CA GLY A 188 39.61 30.53 11.36
C GLY A 188 39.92 30.14 12.81
N THR A 189 39.82 31.12 13.70
CA THR A 189 39.90 30.92 15.16
C THR A 189 38.57 31.29 15.78
N PRO A 190 37.89 30.36 16.46
CA PRO A 190 36.61 30.67 17.08
C PRO A 190 36.79 31.69 18.21
N GLU A 191 35.94 32.71 18.24
CA GLU A 191 35.87 33.66 19.36
C GLU A 191 35.21 33.02 20.59
N SER A 192 34.30 32.07 20.37
CA SER A 192 33.64 31.29 21.43
C SER A 192 33.57 29.81 21.06
N ALA A 193 33.71 28.92 22.05
CA ALA A 193 33.52 27.48 21.84
C ALA A 193 32.02 27.19 21.74
N SER A 194 31.45 27.19 20.53
CA SER A 194 30.08 26.77 20.30
C SER A 194 29.98 25.25 20.26
N ILE A 195 29.20 24.66 21.16
CA ILE A 195 28.84 23.23 21.12
C ILE A 195 27.52 23.12 20.35
N PRO A 196 27.49 22.51 19.15
CA PRO A 196 26.24 22.34 18.42
C PRO A 196 25.35 21.29 19.11
N LEU A 197 24.08 21.63 19.32
CA LEU A 197 23.11 20.68 19.87
C LEU A 197 22.72 19.64 18.83
N ARG A 198 22.87 18.35 19.17
CA ARG A 198 22.29 17.25 18.37
C ARG A 198 20.78 17.48 18.23
N ARG A 199 20.30 17.62 16.98
CA ARG A 199 18.88 17.84 16.68
C ARG A 199 18.07 16.58 17.03
N LEU A 200 17.55 16.52 18.26
CA LEU A 200 16.66 15.46 18.75
C LEU A 200 15.18 15.67 18.35
N SER A 201 14.95 16.43 17.28
CA SER A 201 13.63 16.98 16.95
C SER A 201 12.59 15.92 16.56
N LEU A 202 13.01 14.83 15.90
CA LEU A 202 12.08 13.78 15.48
C LEU A 202 11.53 12.96 16.65
N ASN A 203 12.30 12.80 17.73
CA ASN A 203 11.84 12.06 18.91
C ASN A 203 10.59 12.67 19.54
N TYR A 204 10.40 14.00 19.48
CA TYR A 204 9.18 14.64 19.97
C TYR A 204 7.94 14.15 19.21
N TYR A 205 8.03 13.98 17.89
CA TYR A 205 6.91 13.47 17.08
C TYR A 205 6.60 12.02 17.42
N LEU A 206 7.62 11.20 17.69
CA LEU A 206 7.45 9.82 18.14
C LEU A 206 6.69 9.75 19.47
N PHE A 207 7.07 10.57 20.46
CA PHE A 207 6.38 10.61 21.76
C PHE A 207 4.93 11.08 21.65
N ILE A 208 4.67 12.11 20.84
CA ILE A 208 3.31 12.61 20.58
C ILE A 208 2.45 11.52 19.94
N ALA A 209 2.96 10.84 18.90
CA ALA A 209 2.25 9.77 18.22
C ALA A 209 1.98 8.57 19.16
N ALA A 210 2.95 8.20 20.00
CA ALA A 210 2.77 7.14 20.99
C ALA A 210 1.68 7.49 22.02
N ALA A 211 1.68 8.72 22.54
CA ALA A 211 0.63 9.20 23.45
C ALA A 211 -0.76 9.19 22.78
N MET A 212 -0.87 9.67 21.53
CA MET A 212 -2.12 9.63 20.77
C MET A 212 -2.65 8.21 20.58
N THR A 213 -1.75 7.26 20.25
CA THR A 213 -2.11 5.85 20.09
C THR A 213 -2.67 5.26 21.39
N LEU A 214 -2.02 5.54 22.52
CA LEU A 214 -2.46 5.09 23.83
C LEU A 214 -3.84 5.67 24.19
N ILE A 215 -4.02 6.99 24.03
CA ILE A 215 -5.26 7.68 24.36
C ILE A 215 -6.42 7.14 23.51
N LEU A 216 -6.25 7.07 22.19
CA LEU A 216 -7.29 6.57 21.29
C LEU A 216 -7.61 5.09 21.53
N GLY A 217 -6.60 4.27 21.83
CA GLY A 217 -6.77 2.86 22.18
C GLY A 217 -7.55 2.66 23.49
N VAL A 218 -7.23 3.45 24.53
CA VAL A 218 -7.96 3.44 25.80
C VAL A 218 -9.40 3.92 25.60
N CYS A 219 -9.61 5.01 24.86
CA CYS A 219 -10.96 5.48 24.51
C CYS A 219 -11.76 4.40 23.76
N ALA A 220 -11.16 3.73 22.78
CA ALA A 220 -11.80 2.65 22.05
C ALA A 220 -12.19 1.48 22.96
N ALA A 221 -11.38 1.15 23.96
CA ALA A 221 -11.66 0.08 24.92
C ALA A 221 -12.77 0.43 25.92
N LEU A 222 -12.87 1.70 26.34
CA LEU A 222 -13.85 2.15 27.34
C LEU A 222 -15.24 2.40 26.75
N ILE A 223 -15.34 2.63 25.44
CA ILE A 223 -16.62 2.95 24.79
C ILE A 223 -17.47 1.69 24.59
N ARG A 224 -18.69 1.73 25.16
CA ARG A 224 -19.66 0.65 25.09
C ARG A 224 -20.26 0.44 23.68
N ASN A 225 -20.31 1.48 22.87
CA ASN A 225 -20.83 1.39 21.50
C ASN A 225 -19.77 0.82 20.55
N ARG A 226 -20.02 -0.39 20.02
CA ARG A 226 -19.08 -1.11 19.14
C ARG A 226 -18.72 -0.32 17.89
N ARG A 227 -19.65 0.44 17.28
CA ARG A 227 -19.34 1.18 16.04
C ARG A 227 -18.31 2.28 16.29
N THR A 228 -18.47 3.05 17.37
CA THR A 228 -17.55 4.13 17.73
C THR A 228 -16.22 3.59 18.25
N ALA A 229 -16.22 2.49 19.00
CA ALA A 229 -15.00 1.81 19.42
C ALA A 229 -14.18 1.33 18.21
N ASP A 230 -14.84 0.81 17.17
CA ASP A 230 -14.19 0.33 15.95
C ASP A 230 -13.59 1.47 15.14
N LEU A 231 -14.31 2.59 15.00
CA LEU A 231 -13.79 3.80 14.35
C LEU A 231 -12.58 4.37 15.10
N LEU A 232 -12.65 4.46 16.43
CA LEU A 232 -11.52 4.93 17.23
C LEU A 232 -10.31 4.00 17.13
N ALA A 233 -10.52 2.69 17.11
CA ALA A 233 -9.46 1.72 16.90
C ALA A 233 -8.80 1.88 15.52
N GLN A 234 -9.58 2.19 14.46
CA GLN A 234 -9.05 2.48 13.13
C GLN A 234 -8.25 3.78 13.10
N ILE A 235 -8.75 4.84 13.76
CA ILE A 235 -8.03 6.11 13.86
C ILE A 235 -6.72 5.92 14.65
N ALA A 236 -6.72 5.09 15.70
CA ALA A 236 -5.52 4.76 16.49
C ALA A 236 -4.45 4.00 15.69
N MET A 237 -4.80 3.34 14.57
CA MET A 237 -3.83 2.64 13.73
C MET A 237 -2.92 3.58 12.96
N VAL A 238 -3.35 4.81 12.67
CA VAL A 238 -2.54 5.81 11.96
C VAL A 238 -1.35 6.27 12.81
N PRO A 239 -1.51 6.77 14.06
CA PRO A 239 -0.37 7.12 14.89
C PRO A 239 0.46 5.91 15.30
N LEU A 240 -0.14 4.71 15.41
CA LEU A 240 0.63 3.48 15.60
C LEU A 240 1.55 3.18 14.41
N ALA A 241 1.03 3.33 13.19
CA ALA A 241 1.82 3.17 11.96
C ALA A 241 2.95 4.21 11.89
N TRP A 242 2.70 5.46 12.31
CA TRP A 242 3.73 6.49 12.41
C TRP A 242 4.86 6.09 13.37
N CYS A 243 4.52 5.57 14.56
CA CYS A 243 5.54 5.09 15.50
C CYS A 243 6.40 3.98 14.91
N ILE A 244 5.77 2.99 14.26
CA ILE A 244 6.49 1.89 13.59
C ILE A 244 7.38 2.43 12.48
N ALA A 245 6.86 3.35 11.65
CA ALA A 245 7.60 3.95 10.55
C ALA A 245 8.82 4.75 11.03
N SER A 246 8.64 5.55 12.09
CA SER A 246 9.72 6.36 12.69
C SER A 246 10.85 5.46 13.20
N VAL A 247 10.53 4.39 13.93
CA VAL A 247 11.52 3.44 14.45
C VAL A 247 12.28 2.72 13.33
N ILE A 248 11.61 2.37 12.22
CA ILE A 248 12.25 1.71 11.07
C ILE A 248 13.23 2.66 10.36
N VAL A 249 12.81 3.90 10.09
CA VAL A 249 13.61 4.89 9.34
C VAL A 249 14.78 5.39 10.19
N GLU A 250 14.56 5.66 11.47
CA GLU A 250 15.60 6.17 12.38
C GLU A 250 16.55 5.08 12.89
N ARG A 251 16.30 3.79 12.60
CA ARG A 251 17.10 2.64 13.08
C ARG A 251 17.14 2.49 14.62
N GLY A 252 16.21 3.08 15.36
CA GLY A 252 16.07 2.90 16.81
C GLY A 252 15.57 4.14 17.54
N ILE A 253 15.23 3.95 18.83
CA ILE A 253 14.82 5.05 19.71
C ILE A 253 16.06 5.86 20.09
N GLY A 254 16.09 7.15 19.76
CA GLY A 254 17.21 8.04 20.14
C GLY A 254 18.30 8.20 19.08
N ALA A 255 18.10 7.71 17.86
CA ALA A 255 19.01 7.99 16.75
C ALA A 255 18.86 9.46 16.32
N ALA A 256 19.98 10.15 16.15
CA ALA A 256 19.96 11.50 15.61
C ALA A 256 19.60 11.45 14.12
N THR A 257 18.50 12.11 13.76
CA THR A 257 18.03 12.23 12.39
C THR A 257 18.67 13.48 11.78
N TRP A 258 19.58 13.27 10.83
CA TRP A 258 20.41 14.37 10.30
C TRP A 258 19.83 14.99 9.02
N SER A 259 19.09 14.22 8.22
CA SER A 259 18.36 14.74 7.06
C SER A 259 16.86 14.80 7.35
N LEU A 260 16.43 15.91 7.98
CA LEU A 260 15.03 16.10 8.41
C LEU A 260 14.03 15.87 7.26
N THR A 261 14.31 16.42 6.07
CA THR A 261 13.40 16.37 4.92
C THR A 261 13.25 14.96 4.35
N ARG A 262 14.37 14.24 4.15
CA ARG A 262 14.37 12.86 3.65
C ARG A 262 13.63 11.96 4.63
N ASP A 263 14.03 11.98 5.90
CA ASP A 263 13.51 11.05 6.89
C ASP A 263 12.04 11.30 7.17
N PHE A 264 11.61 12.56 7.24
CA PHE A 264 10.19 12.91 7.35
C PHE A 264 9.37 12.43 6.14
N SER A 265 9.88 12.57 4.92
CA SER A 265 9.18 12.11 3.71
C SER A 265 9.02 10.59 3.66
N LEU A 266 10.06 9.85 4.06
CA LEU A 266 10.03 8.39 4.12
C LEU A 266 9.12 7.88 5.23
N ILE A 267 9.11 8.55 6.40
CA ILE A 267 8.19 8.22 7.49
C ILE A 267 6.74 8.41 7.06
N ILE A 268 6.40 9.50 6.36
CA ILE A 268 5.04 9.71 5.84
C ILE A 268 4.62 8.59 4.88
N LEU A 269 5.49 8.25 3.92
CA LEU A 269 5.20 7.22 2.92
C LEU A 269 5.03 5.84 3.56
N LEU A 270 5.93 5.47 4.47
CA LEU A 270 5.88 4.20 5.20
C LEU A 270 4.68 4.15 6.17
N CYS A 271 4.34 5.27 6.81
CA CYS A 271 3.16 5.38 7.66
C CYS A 271 1.89 5.16 6.84
N ALA A 272 1.77 5.76 5.66
CA ALA A 272 0.62 5.58 4.78
C ALA A 272 0.46 4.10 4.34
N SER A 273 1.55 3.44 3.96
CA SER A 273 1.51 2.03 3.55
C SER A 273 1.17 1.10 4.72
N LEU A 274 1.78 1.31 5.89
CA LEU A 274 1.52 0.53 7.10
C LEU A 274 0.10 0.75 7.63
N ALA A 275 -0.41 1.98 7.63
CA ALA A 275 -1.78 2.28 8.03
C ALA A 275 -2.78 1.57 7.12
N ALA A 276 -2.56 1.58 5.80
CA ALA A 276 -3.41 0.85 4.85
C ALA A 276 -3.42 -0.67 5.12
N VAL A 277 -2.26 -1.25 5.46
CA VAL A 277 -2.14 -2.67 5.84
C VAL A 277 -2.88 -2.96 7.15
N LEU A 278 -2.68 -2.16 8.19
CA LEU A 278 -3.31 -2.34 9.50
C LEU A 278 -4.84 -2.22 9.41
N ILE A 279 -5.35 -1.21 8.70
CA ILE A 279 -6.79 -1.01 8.50
C ILE A 279 -7.39 -2.18 7.69
N SER A 280 -6.69 -2.64 6.65
CA SER A 280 -7.13 -3.79 5.83
C SER A 280 -7.17 -5.09 6.63
N LEU A 281 -6.18 -5.32 7.51
CA LEU A 281 -6.17 -6.44 8.45
C LEU A 281 -7.31 -6.35 9.45
N PHE A 282 -7.55 -5.15 10.00
CA PHE A 282 -8.62 -4.91 10.97
C PHE A 282 -10.00 -5.24 10.39
N HIS A 283 -10.30 -4.76 9.17
CA HIS A 283 -11.54 -5.10 8.49
C HIS A 283 -11.70 -6.62 8.29
N ARG A 284 -10.64 -7.32 7.87
CA ARG A 284 -10.66 -8.78 7.71
C ARG A 284 -10.87 -9.53 9.02
N MET A 285 -10.24 -9.09 10.12
CA MET A 285 -10.44 -9.71 11.44
C MET A 285 -11.88 -9.51 11.93
N ARG A 286 -12.45 -8.32 11.73
CA ARG A 286 -13.84 -8.00 12.08
C ARG A 286 -14.84 -8.83 11.27
N GLU A 287 -14.64 -8.96 9.97
CA GLU A 287 -15.47 -9.82 9.11
C GLU A 287 -15.46 -11.28 9.59
N LYS A 288 -14.28 -11.85 9.87
CA LYS A 288 -14.17 -13.22 10.39
C LYS A 288 -14.89 -13.38 11.74
N LYS A 289 -14.73 -12.42 12.66
CA LYS A 289 -15.38 -12.46 13.97
C LYS A 289 -16.90 -12.40 13.85
N SER A 290 -17.41 -11.59 12.92
CA SER A 290 -18.85 -11.50 12.64
C SER A 290 -19.43 -12.79 12.06
N ILE A 291 -18.69 -13.47 11.18
CA ILE A 291 -19.11 -14.76 10.60
C ILE A 291 -19.13 -15.84 11.67
N ASN A 292 -18.08 -15.94 12.49
CA ASN A 292 -18.01 -16.95 13.54
C ASN A 292 -19.10 -16.74 14.61
N SER A 293 -19.46 -15.50 14.95
CA SER A 293 -20.57 -15.22 15.87
C SER A 293 -21.95 -15.48 15.29
N ALA A 294 -22.09 -15.62 13.97
CA ALA A 294 -23.35 -15.96 13.31
C ALA A 294 -23.54 -17.47 13.13
N LEU A 295 -22.47 -18.26 13.30
CA LEU A 295 -22.46 -19.72 13.18
C LEU A 295 -22.55 -20.45 14.53
N MET A 296 -22.39 -19.73 15.66
CA MET A 296 -22.59 -20.21 17.03
C MET A 296 -23.95 -19.75 17.55
#